data_AF-A0A412VTK2-F1
#
_entry.id   AF-A0A412VTK2-F1
#
_cell.length_a   1.000
_cell.length_b   1.000
_cell.length_c   1.000
_cell.angle_alpha   90.00
_cell.angle_beta   90.00
_cell.angle_gamma   90.00
#
_symmetry.space_group_name_H-M   'P 1'
#
loop_
_entity.id
_entity.type
_entity.pdbx_description
1 polymer ?
#
loop_
_entity_poly.entity_id
_entity_poly.type
_entity_poly.pdbx_seq_one_letter_code
_entity_poly.pdbx_strand_id
1 'polypeptide(L)'
;MSNIEDTIYNLPNEEYHRGERFKDFLSSTQIKDYMVSPKFARYKALHPEMFEISIEASEKGSLYHDAMESLVNTGTLDKWRNNLLVFEPPINPKTGCPYGRDTQKYQIALIEAKESNPGKTLTSTTDIQLVETMVYELLNNCRDTSKQIRQILKWGKAEVSHFVEYEGCKFKYRPDVETAKKIVDWKTLAVDDLHEETVNRTIAKFHYGISAAFYQFFEHERTGVWKEFYWVMQQKTAPYDAVFVSAANWAFHLEDGIVKMGASALAFKKLLDQHVYCTQNNDFDGAQIFIQPGFKGRRIMIPDTPAFEKNKMFNFYNNQEQ
;
A
#
# COMPACT_ATOMS: atom_id res chain seq x y z
N MET A 1 -12.44 -27.59 8.81
CA MET A 1 -12.27 -26.22 8.28
C MET A 1 -12.16 -25.31 9.48
N SER A 2 -11.09 -24.53 9.61
CA SER A 2 -10.98 -23.57 10.72
C SER A 2 -12.00 -22.46 10.49
N ASN A 3 -13.02 -22.35 11.34
CA ASN A 3 -13.96 -21.22 11.34
C ASN A 3 -13.19 -19.95 11.77
N ILE A 4 -12.57 -19.28 10.80
CA ILE A 4 -12.04 -17.93 11.00
C ILE A 4 -13.23 -16.98 10.82
N GLU A 5 -13.41 -16.04 11.75
CA GLU A 5 -14.40 -14.97 11.58
C GLU A 5 -14.03 -14.11 10.37
N ASP A 6 -15.01 -13.86 9.49
CA ASP A 6 -14.82 -13.08 8.25
C ASP A 6 -14.41 -11.62 8.52
N THR A 7 -14.56 -11.14 9.75
CA THR A 7 -14.18 -9.79 10.17
C THR A 7 -13.65 -9.81 11.60
N ILE A 8 -12.44 -9.30 11.78
CA ILE A 8 -11.78 -9.20 13.09
C ILE A 8 -11.44 -7.74 13.35
N TYR A 9 -11.95 -7.21 14.46
CA TYR A 9 -11.64 -5.87 14.95
C TYR A 9 -10.41 -5.92 15.87
N ASN A 10 -9.59 -4.86 15.83
CA ASN A 10 -8.40 -4.71 16.68
C ASN A 10 -7.38 -5.86 16.54
N LEU A 11 -7.31 -6.52 15.37
CA LEU A 11 -6.29 -7.53 15.11
C LEU A 11 -4.90 -6.87 15.04
N PRO A 12 -3.91 -7.32 15.84
CA PRO A 12 -2.57 -6.73 15.82
C PRO A 12 -1.95 -6.75 14.42
N ASN A 13 -1.23 -5.68 14.07
CA ASN A 13 -0.65 -5.52 12.73
C ASN A 13 0.33 -6.66 12.39
N GLU A 14 1.17 -7.04 13.35
CA GLU A 14 2.11 -8.15 13.21
C GLU A 14 1.40 -9.49 13.00
N GLU A 15 0.29 -9.73 13.71
CA GLU A 15 -0.50 -10.94 13.54
C GLU A 15 -1.15 -10.99 12.15
N TYR A 16 -1.69 -9.87 11.66
CA TYR A 16 -2.29 -9.80 10.33
C TYR A 16 -1.28 -10.03 9.20
N HIS A 17 -0.09 -9.44 9.29
CA HIS A 17 0.92 -9.54 8.25
C HIS A 17 1.75 -10.82 8.33
N ARG A 18 2.14 -11.25 9.54
CA ARG A 18 3.10 -12.35 9.76
C ARG A 18 2.58 -13.49 10.62
N GLY A 19 1.36 -13.38 11.15
CA GLY A 19 0.79 -14.43 11.99
C GLY A 19 0.55 -15.72 11.22
N GLU A 20 0.96 -16.83 11.81
CA GLU A 20 0.82 -18.19 11.27
C GLU A 20 -0.63 -18.50 10.87
N ARG A 21 -1.60 -17.95 11.62
CA ARG A 21 -3.04 -18.10 11.37
C ARG A 21 -3.48 -17.56 10.01
N PHE A 22 -2.80 -16.54 9.48
CA PHE A 22 -3.20 -15.81 8.27
C PHE A 22 -2.19 -15.88 7.14
N LYS A 23 -1.21 -16.79 7.23
CA LYS A 23 -0.14 -16.94 6.24
C LYS A 23 -0.66 -17.38 4.86
N ASP A 24 -1.73 -18.19 4.84
CA ASP A 24 -2.31 -18.74 3.61
C ASP A 24 -3.25 -17.76 2.90
N PHE A 25 -3.48 -16.57 3.47
CA PHE A 25 -4.37 -15.56 2.90
C PHE A 25 -3.59 -14.58 2.01
N LEU A 26 -3.99 -14.49 0.74
CA LEU A 26 -3.44 -13.55 -0.23
C LEU A 26 -3.97 -12.12 0.02
N SER A 27 -3.06 -11.15 0.04
CA SER A 27 -3.38 -9.71 0.15
C SER A 27 -3.28 -8.99 -1.20
N SER A 28 -3.77 -7.75 -1.25
CA SER A 28 -3.64 -6.90 -2.44
C SER A 28 -2.19 -6.54 -2.80
N THR A 29 -1.24 -6.67 -1.87
CA THR A 29 0.19 -6.55 -2.17
C THR A 29 0.70 -7.81 -2.88
N GLN A 30 0.31 -8.99 -2.39
CA GLN A 30 0.77 -10.28 -2.93
C GLN A 30 0.17 -10.57 -4.31
N ILE A 31 -1.08 -10.17 -4.58
CA ILE A 31 -1.67 -10.38 -5.91
C ILE A 31 -0.92 -9.62 -7.02
N LYS A 32 -0.27 -8.49 -6.68
CA LYS A 32 0.52 -7.70 -7.64
C LYS A 32 1.81 -8.42 -8.04
N ASP A 33 2.29 -9.39 -7.26
CA ASP A 33 3.48 -10.17 -7.62
C ASP A 33 3.25 -10.99 -8.91
N TYR A 34 2.00 -11.31 -9.24
CA TYR A 34 1.63 -11.94 -10.52
C TYR A 34 1.87 -11.03 -11.73
N MET A 35 2.00 -9.71 -11.55
CA MET A 35 2.41 -8.79 -12.61
C MET A 35 3.86 -9.03 -13.07
N VAL A 36 4.69 -9.64 -12.21
CA VAL A 36 6.05 -10.08 -12.58
C VAL A 36 6.01 -11.46 -13.22
N SER A 37 5.33 -12.43 -12.58
CA SER A 37 4.89 -13.71 -13.15
C SER A 37 4.28 -14.58 -12.05
N PRO A 38 3.47 -15.60 -12.40
CA PRO A 38 3.05 -16.62 -11.43
C PRO A 38 4.21 -17.30 -10.70
N LYS A 39 5.30 -17.62 -11.42
CA LYS A 39 6.52 -18.19 -10.83
C LYS A 39 7.13 -17.28 -9.78
N PHE A 40 7.19 -15.97 -10.03
CA PHE A 40 7.70 -14.99 -9.06
C PHE A 40 6.80 -14.90 -7.83
N ALA A 41 5.48 -14.81 -8.02
CA ALA A 41 4.51 -14.77 -6.92
C ALA A 41 4.64 -15.99 -5.99
N ARG A 42 4.76 -17.19 -6.57
CA ARG A 42 5.00 -18.42 -5.80
C ARG A 42 6.34 -18.40 -5.07
N TYR A 43 7.40 -18.00 -5.76
CA TYR A 43 8.74 -17.96 -5.16
C TYR A 43 8.78 -17.02 -3.94
N LYS A 44 8.23 -15.81 -4.07
CA LYS A 44 8.15 -14.84 -2.98
C LYS A 44 7.27 -15.32 -1.82
N ALA A 45 6.18 -16.04 -2.10
CA ALA A 45 5.34 -16.64 -1.06
C ALA A 45 6.05 -17.75 -0.26
N LEU A 46 6.95 -18.50 -0.92
CA LEU A 46 7.73 -19.58 -0.28
C LEU A 46 9.00 -19.08 0.42
N HIS A 47 9.50 -17.90 0.04
CA HIS A 47 10.74 -17.31 0.54
C HIS A 47 10.55 -15.84 0.98
N PRO A 48 9.59 -15.53 1.88
CA PRO A 48 9.28 -14.16 2.28
C PRO A 48 10.49 -13.42 2.89
N GLU A 49 11.39 -14.14 3.56
CA GLU A 49 12.61 -13.62 4.19
C GLU A 49 13.58 -12.97 3.18
N MET A 50 13.52 -13.36 1.91
CA MET A 50 14.37 -12.80 0.85
C MET A 50 13.86 -11.47 0.31
N PHE A 51 12.63 -11.08 0.66
CA PHE A 51 11.95 -9.90 0.14
C PHE A 51 11.52 -8.93 1.24
N GLU A 52 12.09 -9.06 2.44
CA GLU A 52 11.81 -8.15 3.54
C GLU A 52 12.18 -6.72 3.16
N ILE A 53 11.21 -5.83 3.31
CA ILE A 53 11.40 -4.39 3.19
C ILE A 53 12.23 -3.95 4.39
N SER A 54 13.16 -3.01 4.19
CA SER A 54 13.93 -2.46 5.31
C SER A 54 12.98 -1.94 6.39
N ILE A 55 13.29 -2.27 7.65
CA ILE A 55 12.54 -1.87 8.84
C ILE A 55 12.25 -0.36 8.80
N GLU A 56 13.24 0.45 8.43
CA GLU A 56 13.13 1.90 8.36
C GLU A 56 12.12 2.42 7.31
N ALA A 57 11.99 1.74 6.16
CA ALA A 57 11.02 2.12 5.13
C ALA A 57 9.58 1.73 5.53
N SER A 58 9.43 0.63 6.28
CA SER A 58 8.15 0.19 6.85
C SER A 58 7.71 1.12 7.98
N GLU A 59 8.59 1.45 8.93
CA GLU A 59 8.28 2.24 10.12
C GLU A 59 7.80 3.68 9.82
N LYS A 60 8.42 4.35 8.83
CA LYS A 60 8.05 5.75 8.48
C LYS A 60 6.69 5.86 7.79
N GLY A 61 6.30 4.85 7.02
CA GLY A 61 4.96 4.78 6.42
C GLY A 61 3.89 4.50 7.47
N SER A 62 4.15 3.52 8.34
CA SER A 62 3.24 3.13 9.42
C SER A 62 2.96 4.26 10.41
N LEU A 63 3.95 5.11 10.71
CA LEU A 63 3.78 6.18 11.70
C LEU A 63 2.61 7.14 11.38
N TYR A 64 2.43 7.50 10.11
CA TYR A 64 1.31 8.35 9.69
C TYR A 64 -0.03 7.58 9.71
N HIS A 65 -0.03 6.32 9.26
CA HIS A 65 -1.23 5.49 9.28
C HIS A 65 -1.72 5.26 10.72
N ASP A 66 -0.82 4.95 11.66
CA ASP A 66 -1.15 4.77 13.09
C ASP A 66 -1.73 6.05 13.71
N ALA A 67 -1.24 7.23 13.30
CA ALA A 67 -1.80 8.52 13.73
C ALA A 67 -3.23 8.72 13.23
N MET A 68 -3.47 8.42 11.96
CA MET A 68 -4.81 8.49 11.36
C MET A 68 -5.75 7.45 11.97
N GLU A 69 -5.28 6.23 12.24
CA GLU A 69 -6.04 5.19 12.94
C GLU A 69 -6.48 5.68 14.33
N SER A 70 -5.56 6.30 15.08
CA SER A 70 -5.87 6.89 16.40
C SER A 70 -6.98 7.93 16.29
N LEU A 71 -6.94 8.81 15.29
CA LEU A 71 -7.97 9.82 15.07
C LEU A 71 -9.32 9.20 14.70
N VAL A 72 -9.34 8.21 13.82
CA VAL A 72 -10.59 7.54 13.41
C VAL A 72 -11.23 6.82 14.58
N ASN A 73 -10.42 6.09 15.37
CA ASN A 73 -10.93 5.22 16.42
C ASN A 73 -11.19 5.93 17.75
N THR A 74 -10.48 7.03 18.03
CA THR A 74 -10.56 7.72 19.35
C THR A 74 -10.88 9.21 19.24
N GLY A 75 -10.82 9.81 18.05
CA GLY A 75 -10.98 11.25 17.85
C GLY A 75 -9.76 12.09 18.26
N THR A 76 -8.70 11.47 18.81
CA THR A 76 -7.48 12.16 19.24
C THR A 76 -6.22 11.41 18.79
N LEU A 77 -5.07 12.06 18.93
CA LEU A 77 -3.75 11.47 18.68
C LEU A 77 -3.14 10.78 19.91
N ASP A 78 -3.88 10.70 21.03
CA ASP A 78 -3.30 10.26 22.30
C ASP A 78 -2.96 8.77 22.30
N LYS A 79 -3.82 7.91 21.70
CA LYS A 79 -3.52 6.48 21.54
C LYS A 79 -2.22 6.31 20.74
N TRP A 80 -2.08 7.03 19.63
CA TRP A 80 -0.86 7.01 18.83
C TRP A 80 0.35 7.45 19.64
N ARG A 81 0.33 8.65 20.25
CA ARG A 81 1.45 9.17 21.06
C ARG A 81 1.88 8.23 22.19
N ASN A 82 0.92 7.61 22.88
CA ASN A 82 1.20 6.69 23.98
C ASN A 82 1.93 5.41 23.53
N ASN A 83 1.77 5.02 22.26
CA ASN A 83 2.42 3.86 21.66
C ASN A 83 3.81 4.16 21.10
N LEU A 84 4.29 5.41 21.15
CA LEU A 84 5.59 5.80 20.62
C LEU A 84 6.68 5.79 21.71
N LEU A 85 7.88 5.40 21.30
CA LEU A 85 9.11 5.53 22.08
C LEU A 85 10.03 6.52 21.36
N VAL A 86 10.17 7.72 21.93
CA VAL A 86 11.20 8.67 21.51
C VAL A 86 12.49 8.32 22.24
N PHE A 87 13.48 7.84 21.52
CA PHE A 87 14.77 7.47 22.10
C PHE A 87 15.71 8.66 22.13
N GLU A 88 16.11 9.06 23.33
CA GLU A 88 17.18 10.04 23.53
C GLU A 88 18.51 9.32 23.74
N PRO A 89 19.46 9.43 22.80
CA PRO A 89 20.74 8.77 22.93
C PRO A 89 21.54 9.31 24.13
N PRO A 90 22.27 8.44 24.86
CA PRO A 90 23.08 8.87 26.00
C PRO A 90 24.14 9.90 25.57
N ILE A 91 24.39 10.89 26.42
CA ILE A 91 25.37 11.95 26.15
C ILE A 91 26.78 11.47 26.51
N ASN A 92 27.73 11.72 25.61
CA ASN A 92 29.14 11.47 25.88
C ASN A 92 29.69 12.57 26.80
N PRO A 93 30.12 12.24 28.04
CA PRO A 93 30.56 13.24 29.01
C PRO A 93 31.84 13.96 28.58
N LYS A 94 32.60 13.43 27.60
CA LYS A 94 33.82 14.08 27.09
C LYS A 94 33.55 15.14 26.03
N THR A 95 32.51 14.96 25.22
CA THR A 95 32.20 15.86 24.10
C THR A 95 30.97 16.71 24.34
N GLY A 96 30.13 16.36 25.32
CA GLY A 96 28.82 17.00 25.54
C GLY A 96 27.79 16.66 24.46
N CYS A 97 28.16 15.85 23.47
CA CYS A 97 27.29 15.43 22.37
C CYS A 97 26.76 14.02 22.60
N PRO A 98 25.59 13.66 22.05
CA PRO A 98 25.11 12.28 22.08
C PRO A 98 26.10 11.29 21.46
N TYR A 99 26.12 10.06 22.00
CA TYR A 99 26.87 8.96 21.41
C TYR A 99 26.34 8.66 19.99
N GLY A 100 27.27 8.41 19.06
CA GLY A 100 26.92 8.02 17.68
C GLY A 100 26.27 6.64 17.61
N ARG A 101 25.45 6.41 16.57
CA ARG A 101 24.67 5.18 16.38
C ARG A 101 25.52 3.89 16.40
N ASP A 102 26.74 3.96 15.87
CA ASP A 102 27.64 2.80 15.78
C ASP A 102 28.39 2.50 17.08
N THR A 103 28.20 3.32 18.12
CA THR A 103 28.88 3.11 19.40
C THR A 103 28.16 2.04 20.22
N GLN A 104 28.94 1.22 20.92
CA GLN A 104 28.40 0.19 21.82
C GLN A 104 27.45 0.77 22.88
N LYS A 105 27.76 1.97 23.40
CA LYS A 105 26.91 2.66 24.38
C LYS A 105 25.55 3.09 23.83
N TYR A 106 25.49 3.53 22.57
CA TYR A 106 24.22 3.81 21.91
C TYR A 106 23.40 2.54 21.74
N GLN A 107 24.03 1.46 21.25
CA GLN A 107 23.35 0.19 20.98
C GLN A 107 22.78 -0.44 22.25
N ILE A 108 23.54 -0.46 23.35
CA ILE A 108 23.08 -0.95 24.65
C ILE A 108 21.88 -0.13 25.14
N ALA A 109 21.99 1.20 25.15
CA ALA A 109 20.90 2.06 25.61
C ALA A 109 19.65 1.91 24.74
N LEU A 110 19.80 1.70 23.43
CA LEU A 110 18.68 1.47 22.53
C LEU A 110 17.98 0.13 22.82
N ILE A 111 18.75 -0.93 23.08
CA ILE A 111 18.21 -2.24 23.46
C ILE A 111 17.45 -2.13 24.79
N GLU A 112 18.07 -1.54 25.82
CA GLU A 112 17.46 -1.33 27.13
C GLU A 112 16.17 -0.50 27.04
N ALA A 113 16.17 0.56 26.22
CA ALA A 113 14.99 1.38 25.99
C ALA A 113 13.84 0.61 25.33
N LYS A 114 14.15 -0.26 24.36
CA LYS A 114 13.16 -1.14 23.71
C LYS A 114 12.62 -2.22 24.65
N GLU A 115 13.49 -2.86 25.43
CA GLU A 115 13.11 -3.88 26.41
C GLU A 115 12.24 -3.30 27.54
N SER A 116 12.54 -2.07 27.97
CA SER A 116 11.76 -1.36 29.01
C SER A 116 10.42 -0.83 28.50
N ASN A 117 10.22 -0.78 27.18
CA ASN A 117 9.00 -0.28 26.53
C ASN A 117 8.49 -1.29 25.48
N PRO A 118 8.13 -2.50 25.90
CA PRO A 118 7.72 -3.55 24.97
C PRO A 118 6.49 -3.11 24.18
N GLY A 119 6.52 -3.36 22.87
CA GLY A 119 5.41 -3.05 21.95
C GLY A 119 5.30 -1.58 21.53
N LYS A 120 6.19 -0.69 21.99
CA LYS A 120 6.23 0.69 21.49
C LYS A 120 7.03 0.82 20.20
N THR A 121 6.56 1.66 19.29
CA THR A 121 7.24 1.98 18.04
C THR A 121 8.34 3.02 18.30
N LEU A 122 9.57 2.66 17.96
CA LEU A 122 10.71 3.58 18.03
C LEU A 122 10.54 4.70 17.00
N THR A 123 10.71 5.95 17.42
CA THR A 123 10.61 7.10 16.51
C THR A 123 11.46 8.28 16.98
N SER A 124 11.44 9.39 16.23
CA SER A 124 12.11 10.65 16.58
C SER A 124 11.10 11.78 16.81
N THR A 125 11.49 12.77 17.61
CA THR A 125 10.68 13.99 17.82
C THR A 125 10.36 14.70 16.50
N THR A 126 11.31 14.71 15.56
CA THR A 126 11.13 15.31 14.23
C THR A 126 10.06 14.59 13.42
N ASP A 127 10.04 13.25 13.45
CA ASP A 127 9.04 12.46 12.72
C ASP A 127 7.64 12.64 13.35
N ILE A 128 7.55 12.72 14.68
CA ILE A 128 6.29 13.05 15.38
C ILE A 128 5.78 14.42 14.94
N GLN A 129 6.62 15.45 15.01
CA GLN A 129 6.25 16.82 14.62
C GLN A 129 5.83 16.90 13.15
N LEU A 130 6.52 16.18 12.27
CA LEU A 130 6.15 16.09 10.86
C LEU A 130 4.75 15.51 10.70
N VAL A 131 4.46 14.37 11.31
CA VAL A 131 3.14 13.73 11.23
C VAL A 131 2.06 14.60 11.84
N GLU A 132 2.29 15.22 13.00
CA GLU A 132 1.34 16.14 13.61
C GLU A 132 1.05 17.35 12.73
N THR A 133 2.08 17.89 12.07
CA THR A 133 1.94 19.00 11.11
C THR A 133 1.12 18.56 9.90
N MET A 134 1.45 17.42 9.30
CA MET A 134 0.70 16.87 8.17
C MET A 134 -0.78 16.65 8.53
N VAL A 135 -1.05 16.03 9.68
CA VAL A 135 -2.41 15.82 10.18
C VAL A 135 -3.13 17.16 10.37
N TYR A 136 -2.48 18.14 10.98
CA TYR A 136 -3.05 19.47 11.16
C TYR A 136 -3.42 20.13 9.82
N GLU A 137 -2.51 20.11 8.85
CA GLU A 137 -2.75 20.67 7.51
C GLU A 137 -3.90 19.96 6.80
N LEU A 138 -3.91 18.61 6.80
CA LEU A 138 -4.97 17.80 6.20
C LEU A 138 -6.34 18.15 6.79
N LEU A 139 -6.40 18.33 8.11
CA LEU A 139 -7.65 18.56 8.82
C LEU A 139 -8.11 20.00 8.78
N ASN A 140 -7.28 20.98 8.44
CA ASN A 140 -7.64 22.40 8.58
C ASN A 140 -7.45 23.24 7.31
N ASN A 141 -6.47 22.93 6.48
CA ASN A 141 -5.95 23.87 5.49
C ASN A 141 -6.13 23.43 4.02
N CYS A 142 -6.67 22.24 3.76
CA CYS A 142 -6.97 21.73 2.41
C CYS A 142 -8.44 21.97 1.98
N ARG A 143 -9.09 23.00 2.52
CA ARG A 143 -10.47 23.43 2.17
C ARG A 143 -11.51 22.30 2.18
N ASP A 144 -12.04 21.93 1.02
CA ASP A 144 -13.10 20.94 0.90
C ASP A 144 -12.59 19.52 1.17
N THR A 145 -11.33 19.21 0.82
CA THR A 145 -10.68 17.97 1.25
C THR A 145 -10.75 17.86 2.78
N SER A 146 -10.33 18.90 3.51
CA SER A 146 -10.37 18.89 4.98
C SER A 146 -11.77 18.69 5.54
N LYS A 147 -12.81 19.31 4.94
CA LYS A 147 -14.20 19.10 5.34
C LYS A 147 -14.63 17.63 5.18
N GLN A 148 -14.27 17.02 4.04
CA GLN A 148 -14.60 15.63 3.75
C GLN A 148 -13.86 14.67 4.69
N ILE A 149 -12.57 14.89 4.96
CA ILE A 149 -11.80 14.06 5.89
C ILE A 149 -12.38 14.12 7.30
N ARG A 150 -12.72 15.32 7.81
CA ARG A 150 -13.35 15.45 9.14
C ARG A 150 -14.69 14.71 9.25
N GLN A 151 -15.42 14.52 8.15
CA GLN A 151 -16.63 13.69 8.15
C GLN A 151 -16.29 12.20 8.18
N ILE A 152 -15.30 11.78 7.38
CA ILE A 152 -14.81 10.38 7.36
C ILE A 152 -14.32 9.96 8.74
N LEU A 153 -13.54 10.80 9.43
CA LEU A 153 -13.05 10.50 10.78
C LEU A 153 -14.17 10.30 11.81
N LYS A 154 -15.34 10.92 11.62
CA LYS A 154 -16.46 10.79 12.56
C LYS A 154 -17.28 9.51 12.37
N TRP A 155 -17.29 8.95 11.17
CA TRP A 155 -18.19 7.84 10.80
C TRP A 155 -17.44 6.57 10.40
N GLY A 156 -16.15 6.68 10.13
CA GLY A 156 -15.30 5.58 9.74
C GLY A 156 -14.89 4.70 10.90
N LYS A 157 -14.47 3.49 10.57
CA LYS A 157 -13.71 2.60 11.43
C LYS A 157 -12.38 2.31 10.77
N ALA A 158 -11.29 2.35 11.53
CA ALA A 158 -9.97 2.10 10.99
C ALA A 158 -9.49 0.67 11.25
N GLU A 159 -8.61 0.19 10.37
CA GLU A 159 -7.83 -1.06 10.53
C GLU A 159 -8.68 -2.32 10.77
N VAL A 160 -9.88 -2.39 10.19
CA VAL A 160 -10.76 -3.56 10.29
C VAL A 160 -10.24 -4.65 9.36
N SER A 161 -9.95 -5.83 9.90
CA SER A 161 -9.39 -6.94 9.10
C SER A 161 -10.50 -7.83 8.57
N HIS A 162 -10.49 -8.07 7.27
CA HIS A 162 -11.47 -8.93 6.61
C HIS A 162 -10.80 -10.14 5.97
N PHE A 163 -11.49 -11.26 6.03
CA PHE A 163 -11.05 -12.55 5.51
C PHE A 163 -12.17 -13.13 4.64
N VAL A 164 -11.82 -13.56 3.44
CA VAL A 164 -12.80 -14.05 2.44
C VAL A 164 -12.23 -15.27 1.73
N GLU A 165 -13.07 -16.28 1.51
CA GLU A 165 -12.77 -17.39 0.61
C GLU A 165 -13.50 -17.18 -0.73
N TYR A 166 -12.77 -17.27 -1.83
CA TYR A 166 -13.32 -17.12 -3.19
C TYR A 166 -12.69 -18.18 -4.09
N GLU A 167 -13.52 -19.00 -4.75
CA GLU A 167 -13.10 -20.07 -5.67
C GLU A 167 -12.03 -21.01 -5.09
N GLY A 168 -12.13 -21.32 -3.80
CA GLY A 168 -11.19 -22.19 -3.06
C GLY A 168 -9.87 -21.53 -2.67
N CYS A 169 -9.71 -20.23 -2.93
CA CYS A 169 -8.57 -19.42 -2.53
C CYS A 169 -8.93 -18.52 -1.34
N LYS A 170 -7.95 -18.23 -0.48
CA LYS A 170 -8.11 -17.41 0.73
C LYS A 170 -7.54 -16.01 0.53
N PHE A 171 -8.31 -14.98 0.87
CA PHE A 171 -7.94 -13.58 0.68
C PHE A 171 -8.13 -12.76 1.95
N LYS A 172 -7.20 -11.83 2.20
CA LYS A 172 -7.29 -10.87 3.30
C LYS A 172 -7.10 -9.44 2.82
N TYR A 173 -7.85 -8.52 3.42
CA TYR A 173 -7.65 -7.09 3.23
C TYR A 173 -7.96 -6.35 4.52
N ARG A 174 -7.36 -5.17 4.63
CA ARG A 174 -7.54 -4.26 5.75
C ARG A 174 -7.52 -2.83 5.20
N PRO A 175 -8.68 -2.19 5.04
CA PRO A 175 -8.73 -0.79 4.63
C PRO A 175 -8.27 0.10 5.78
N ASP A 176 -7.60 1.21 5.44
CA ASP A 176 -7.19 2.19 6.45
C ASP A 176 -8.42 2.77 7.16
N VAL A 177 -9.47 3.07 6.40
CA VAL A 177 -10.80 3.40 6.94
C VAL A 177 -11.89 2.77 6.08
N GLU A 178 -12.89 2.20 6.75
CA GLU A 178 -14.15 1.84 6.13
C GLU A 178 -15.34 2.56 6.77
N THR A 179 -16.35 2.84 5.95
CA THR A 179 -17.69 3.27 6.35
C THR A 179 -18.72 2.32 5.74
N ALA A 180 -20.01 2.54 6.00
CA ALA A 180 -21.08 1.76 5.37
C ALA A 180 -21.06 1.81 3.82
N LYS A 181 -20.54 2.88 3.22
CA LYS A 181 -20.60 3.10 1.75
C LYS A 181 -19.24 3.33 1.09
N LYS A 182 -18.18 3.55 1.88
CA LYS A 182 -16.87 3.99 1.38
C LYS A 182 -15.74 3.21 2.00
N ILE A 183 -14.74 2.94 1.20
CA ILE A 183 -13.41 2.52 1.60
C ILE A 183 -12.48 3.70 1.33
N VAL A 184 -11.66 4.07 2.32
CA VAL A 184 -10.73 5.19 2.23
C VAL A 184 -9.35 4.69 2.61
N ASP A 185 -8.37 5.09 1.81
CA ASP A 185 -6.98 4.66 1.94
C ASP A 185 -6.06 5.89 1.91
N TRP A 186 -5.21 6.00 2.92
CA TRP A 186 -4.28 7.11 3.11
C TRP A 186 -3.03 6.87 2.28
N LYS A 187 -2.56 7.93 1.61
CA LYS A 187 -1.34 7.88 0.79
C LYS A 187 -0.51 9.14 1.00
N THR A 188 0.70 8.94 1.52
CA THR A 188 1.67 10.02 1.69
C THR A 188 2.67 10.01 0.54
N LEU A 189 2.84 11.15 -0.13
CA LEU A 189 3.56 11.27 -1.39
C LEU A 189 4.74 12.25 -1.28
N ALA A 190 5.88 11.86 -1.85
CA ALA A 190 7.02 12.77 -2.06
C ALA A 190 6.94 13.33 -3.49
N VAL A 191 6.09 14.34 -3.67
CA VAL A 191 5.80 15.00 -4.95
C VAL A 191 5.65 16.50 -4.76
N ASP A 192 5.97 17.27 -5.78
CA ASP A 192 5.94 18.74 -5.74
C ASP A 192 4.52 19.31 -5.91
N ASP A 193 3.62 18.58 -6.58
CA ASP A 193 2.24 18.96 -6.84
C ASP A 193 1.27 17.77 -6.76
N LEU A 194 -0.04 18.07 -6.72
CA LEU A 194 -1.12 17.10 -6.74
C LEU A 194 -2.05 17.28 -7.96
N HIS A 195 -1.50 17.75 -9.08
CA HIS A 195 -2.27 17.80 -10.33
C HIS A 195 -2.64 16.40 -10.81
N GLU A 196 -3.67 16.33 -11.65
CA GLU A 196 -4.21 15.08 -12.18
C GLU A 196 -3.13 14.18 -12.80
N GLU A 197 -2.19 14.75 -13.56
CA GLU A 197 -1.08 13.99 -14.15
C GLU A 197 -0.20 13.32 -13.09
N THR A 198 0.18 14.06 -12.05
CA THR A 198 1.00 13.56 -10.94
C THR A 198 0.26 12.48 -10.14
N VAL A 199 -1.03 12.68 -9.90
CA VAL A 199 -1.90 11.69 -9.25
C VAL A 199 -1.98 10.41 -10.11
N ASN A 200 -2.29 10.53 -11.40
CA ASN A 200 -2.41 9.39 -12.31
C ASN A 200 -1.10 8.61 -12.44
N ARG A 201 0.04 9.31 -12.57
CA ARG A 201 1.37 8.70 -12.59
C ARG A 201 1.67 7.95 -11.30
N THR A 202 1.26 8.50 -10.16
CA THR A 202 1.42 7.86 -8.85
C THR A 202 0.57 6.59 -8.73
N ILE A 203 -0.71 6.65 -9.10
CA ILE A 203 -1.61 5.49 -9.11
C ILE A 203 -1.05 4.37 -10.00
N ALA A 204 -0.58 4.73 -11.19
CA ALA A 204 0.02 3.79 -12.14
C ALA A 204 1.32 3.18 -11.60
N LYS A 205 2.22 3.99 -11.05
CA LYS A 205 3.54 3.55 -10.54
C LYS A 205 3.43 2.54 -9.42
N PHE A 206 2.52 2.76 -8.47
CA PHE A 206 2.35 1.88 -7.30
C PHE A 206 1.20 0.88 -7.42
N HIS A 207 0.52 0.89 -8.57
CA HIS A 207 -0.65 0.08 -8.86
C HIS A 207 -1.72 0.20 -7.76
N TYR A 208 -1.97 1.41 -7.28
CA TYR A 208 -2.97 1.65 -6.23
C TYR A 208 -4.38 1.29 -6.70
N GLY A 209 -4.67 1.47 -8.00
CA GLY A 209 -5.93 1.03 -8.60
C GLY A 209 -6.19 -0.47 -8.44
N ILE A 210 -5.15 -1.31 -8.45
CA ILE A 210 -5.31 -2.77 -8.24
C ILE A 210 -5.66 -3.05 -6.78
N SER A 211 -5.04 -2.36 -5.83
CA SER A 211 -5.42 -2.46 -4.41
C SER A 211 -6.86 -2.02 -4.16
N ALA A 212 -7.28 -0.90 -4.76
CA ALA A 212 -8.65 -0.43 -4.66
C ALA A 212 -9.65 -1.43 -5.23
N ALA A 213 -9.39 -1.95 -6.44
CA ALA A 213 -10.22 -2.97 -7.07
C ALA A 213 -10.32 -4.25 -6.23
N PHE A 214 -9.19 -4.71 -5.66
CA PHE A 214 -9.16 -5.87 -4.76
C PHE A 214 -10.09 -5.64 -3.56
N TYR A 215 -9.98 -4.48 -2.91
CA TYR A 215 -10.73 -4.20 -1.67
C TYR A 215 -12.23 -4.09 -1.98
N GLN A 216 -12.60 -3.38 -3.05
CA GLN A 216 -13.99 -3.26 -3.47
C GLN A 216 -14.60 -4.62 -3.86
N PHE A 217 -13.86 -5.43 -4.61
CA PHE A 217 -14.35 -6.74 -5.06
C PHE A 217 -14.62 -7.66 -3.88
N PHE A 218 -13.65 -7.87 -2.99
CA PHE A 218 -13.87 -8.79 -1.86
C PHE A 218 -14.80 -8.22 -0.79
N GLU A 219 -14.95 -6.90 -0.69
CA GLU A 219 -16.01 -6.30 0.11
C GLU A 219 -17.39 -6.57 -0.50
N HIS A 220 -17.52 -6.49 -1.82
CA HIS A 220 -18.75 -6.83 -2.53
C HIS A 220 -19.07 -8.32 -2.39
N GLU A 221 -18.11 -9.22 -2.59
CA GLU A 221 -18.33 -10.67 -2.42
C GLU A 221 -18.80 -11.01 -1.00
N ARG A 222 -18.26 -10.32 0.02
CA ARG A 222 -18.61 -10.55 1.42
C ARG A 222 -19.96 -9.94 1.82
N THR A 223 -20.32 -8.78 1.27
CA THR A 223 -21.45 -7.97 1.78
C THR A 223 -22.59 -7.75 0.78
N GLY A 224 -22.37 -8.05 -0.50
CA GLY A 224 -23.25 -7.69 -1.61
C GLY A 224 -23.20 -6.20 -1.99
N VAL A 225 -22.39 -5.38 -1.32
CA VAL A 225 -22.38 -3.91 -1.51
C VAL A 225 -21.13 -3.45 -2.25
N TRP A 226 -21.34 -2.72 -3.35
CA TRP A 226 -20.27 -1.98 -4.02
C TRP A 226 -20.00 -0.68 -3.29
N LYS A 227 -19.02 -0.69 -2.38
CA LYS A 227 -18.52 0.53 -1.72
C LYS A 227 -17.70 1.37 -2.71
N GLU A 228 -17.84 2.70 -2.62
CA GLU A 228 -16.96 3.63 -3.33
C GLU A 228 -15.55 3.57 -2.71
N PHE A 229 -14.51 3.70 -3.51
CA PHE A 229 -13.14 3.72 -3.02
C PHE A 229 -12.52 5.11 -3.26
N TYR A 230 -11.86 5.62 -2.23
CA TYR A 230 -11.15 6.90 -2.28
C TYR A 230 -9.73 6.78 -1.75
N TRP A 231 -8.80 7.47 -2.42
CA TRP A 231 -7.50 7.76 -1.86
C TRP A 231 -7.49 9.16 -1.27
N VAL A 232 -6.75 9.32 -0.19
CA VAL A 232 -6.39 10.64 0.33
C VAL A 232 -4.90 10.81 0.12
N MET A 233 -4.55 11.60 -0.89
CA MET A 233 -3.17 11.80 -1.29
C MET A 233 -2.65 13.08 -0.69
N GLN A 234 -1.68 12.96 0.22
CA GLN A 234 -1.09 14.08 0.94
C GLN A 234 0.42 14.19 0.68
N GLN A 235 0.91 15.40 0.46
CA GLN A 235 2.34 15.68 0.32
C GLN A 235 3.10 15.52 1.64
N LYS A 236 4.31 14.95 1.57
CA LYS A 236 5.25 14.84 2.72
C LYS A 236 6.09 16.10 2.95
N THR A 237 6.02 17.07 2.03
CA THR A 237 6.78 18.31 2.04
C THR A 237 5.83 19.49 2.11
N ALA A 238 6.27 20.58 2.74
CA ALA A 238 5.50 21.83 2.80
C ALA A 238 5.07 22.26 1.38
N PRO A 239 3.81 22.69 1.19
CA PRO A 239 2.83 23.07 2.22
C PRO A 239 2.00 21.91 2.79
N TYR A 240 2.36 20.64 2.54
CA TYR A 240 1.65 19.44 3.01
C TYR A 240 0.21 19.33 2.49
N ASP A 241 -0.01 19.82 1.27
CA ASP A 241 -1.34 19.84 0.65
C ASP A 241 -1.88 18.42 0.42
N ALA A 242 -3.20 18.32 0.29
CA ALA A 242 -3.90 17.06 0.15
C ALA A 242 -5.12 17.14 -0.75
N VAL A 243 -5.33 16.06 -1.52
CA VAL A 243 -6.47 15.90 -2.41
C VAL A 243 -7.22 14.59 -2.11
N PHE A 244 -8.55 14.68 -2.15
CA PHE A 244 -9.45 13.53 -2.07
C PHE A 244 -9.71 13.00 -3.48
N VAL A 245 -9.30 11.76 -3.76
CA VAL A 245 -9.27 11.20 -5.11
C VAL A 245 -10.19 10.00 -5.20
N SER A 246 -11.16 10.03 -6.11
CA SER A 246 -12.01 8.88 -6.39
C SER A 246 -11.29 7.83 -7.24
N ALA A 247 -11.47 6.56 -6.91
CA ALA A 247 -10.98 5.45 -7.72
C ALA A 247 -11.93 5.04 -8.86
N ALA A 248 -13.05 5.73 -9.08
CA ALA A 248 -14.11 5.30 -10.01
C ALA A 248 -13.63 4.98 -11.44
N ASN A 249 -12.68 5.76 -11.98
CA ASN A 249 -12.12 5.54 -13.32
C ASN A 249 -11.01 4.47 -13.37
N TRP A 250 -10.51 4.04 -12.21
CA TRP A 250 -9.42 3.07 -12.09
C TRP A 250 -9.93 1.69 -11.66
N ALA A 251 -10.87 1.63 -10.71
CA ALA A 251 -11.36 0.43 -10.06
C ALA A 251 -12.82 0.13 -10.43
N PHE A 252 -13.63 -0.38 -9.50
CA PHE A 252 -15.05 -0.67 -9.74
C PHE A 252 -15.91 0.56 -9.41
N HIS A 253 -16.89 0.85 -10.27
CA HIS A 253 -17.84 1.93 -10.05
C HIS A 253 -19.26 1.48 -10.41
N LEU A 254 -20.22 1.67 -9.51
CA LEU A 254 -21.62 1.38 -9.76
C LEU A 254 -22.32 2.65 -10.23
N GLU A 255 -22.82 2.64 -11.47
CA GLU A 255 -23.53 3.76 -12.08
C GLU A 255 -24.78 3.21 -12.77
N ASP A 256 -25.96 3.76 -12.43
CA ASP A 256 -27.26 3.33 -12.96
C ASP A 256 -27.54 1.81 -12.85
N GLY A 257 -27.09 1.20 -11.75
CA GLY A 257 -27.24 -0.25 -11.52
C GLY A 257 -26.25 -1.11 -12.30
N ILE A 258 -25.34 -0.52 -13.08
CA ILE A 258 -24.33 -1.22 -13.86
C ILE A 258 -22.96 -1.02 -13.21
N VAL A 259 -22.26 -2.12 -12.96
CA VAL A 259 -20.89 -2.10 -12.47
C VAL A 259 -19.94 -1.88 -13.65
N LYS A 260 -19.34 -0.69 -13.72
CA LYS A 260 -18.28 -0.34 -14.66
C LYS A 260 -16.92 -0.74 -14.08
N MET A 261 -16.03 -1.24 -14.96
CA MET A 261 -14.66 -1.62 -14.61
C MET A 261 -13.67 -0.65 -15.25
N GLY A 262 -12.92 0.06 -14.41
CA GLY A 262 -11.76 0.83 -14.84
C GLY A 262 -10.56 -0.06 -15.19
N ALA A 263 -9.50 0.58 -15.69
CA ALA A 263 -8.32 -0.12 -16.19
C ALA A 263 -7.66 -1.04 -15.14
N SER A 264 -7.62 -0.63 -13.87
CA SER A 264 -7.07 -1.46 -12.80
C SER A 264 -8.02 -2.55 -12.32
N ALA A 265 -9.34 -2.37 -12.38
CA ALA A 265 -10.29 -3.45 -12.11
C ALA A 265 -10.16 -4.59 -13.12
N LEU A 266 -10.02 -4.26 -14.42
CA LEU A 266 -9.74 -5.24 -15.47
C LEU A 266 -8.41 -5.98 -15.23
N ALA A 267 -7.36 -5.25 -14.86
CA ALA A 267 -6.07 -5.87 -14.52
C ALA A 267 -6.19 -6.77 -13.28
N PHE A 268 -6.84 -6.29 -12.22
CA PHE A 268 -7.09 -7.05 -11.00
C PHE A 268 -7.84 -8.37 -11.29
N LYS A 269 -8.93 -8.33 -12.08
CA LYS A 269 -9.67 -9.56 -12.42
C LYS A 269 -8.79 -10.59 -13.12
N LYS A 270 -7.94 -10.17 -14.06
CA LYS A 270 -6.97 -11.09 -14.69
C LYS A 270 -5.95 -11.67 -13.71
N LEU A 271 -5.46 -10.87 -12.76
CA LEU A 271 -4.54 -11.36 -11.73
C LEU A 271 -5.25 -12.33 -10.76
N LEU A 272 -6.52 -12.05 -10.43
CA LEU A 272 -7.35 -12.93 -9.61
C LEU A 272 -7.57 -14.28 -10.31
N ASP A 273 -8.03 -14.26 -11.56
CA ASP A 273 -8.25 -15.47 -12.36
C ASP A 273 -6.95 -16.28 -12.48
N GLN A 274 -5.81 -15.61 -12.67
CA GLN A 274 -4.50 -16.26 -12.70
C GLN A 274 -4.12 -16.89 -11.36
N HIS A 275 -4.36 -16.20 -10.24
CA HIS A 275 -4.11 -16.74 -8.91
C HIS A 275 -4.96 -17.99 -8.65
N VAL A 276 -6.25 -17.93 -8.97
CA VAL A 276 -7.17 -19.07 -8.84
C VAL A 276 -6.67 -20.25 -9.68
N TYR A 277 -6.37 -20.04 -10.96
CA TYR A 277 -5.85 -21.09 -11.84
C TYR A 277 -4.59 -21.72 -11.26
N CYS A 278 -3.61 -20.91 -10.84
CA CYS A 278 -2.35 -21.42 -10.30
C CYS A 278 -2.56 -22.24 -9.03
N THR A 279 -3.42 -21.77 -8.13
CA THR A 279 -3.71 -22.46 -6.86
C THR A 279 -4.42 -23.78 -7.10
N GLN A 280 -5.40 -23.82 -8.01
CA GLN A 280 -6.17 -25.03 -8.30
C GLN A 280 -5.37 -26.08 -9.10
N ASN A 281 -4.51 -25.65 -10.03
CA ASN A 281 -3.78 -26.56 -10.93
C ASN A 281 -2.34 -26.82 -10.48
N ASN A 282 -1.87 -26.14 -9.42
CA ASN A 282 -0.47 -26.14 -8.99
C ASN A 282 0.52 -25.79 -10.13
N ASP A 283 0.08 -24.97 -11.08
CA ASP A 283 0.81 -24.60 -12.28
C ASP A 283 1.18 -23.11 -12.25
N PHE A 284 2.48 -22.81 -12.28
CA PHE A 284 3.02 -21.47 -12.05
C PHE A 284 4.00 -21.10 -13.14
N ASP A 285 3.44 -20.68 -14.27
CA ASP A 285 4.18 -20.23 -15.43
C ASP A 285 5.17 -19.10 -15.13
N GLY A 286 6.28 -19.10 -15.87
CA GLY A 286 7.24 -18.00 -15.88
C GLY A 286 6.75 -16.79 -16.68
N ALA A 287 7.66 -15.86 -16.97
CA ALA A 287 7.36 -14.63 -17.71
C ALA A 287 6.81 -14.85 -19.14
N GLN A 288 6.84 -16.08 -19.67
CA GLN A 288 6.24 -16.41 -20.96
C GLN A 288 4.75 -16.13 -21.04
N ILE A 289 4.06 -16.06 -19.90
CA ILE A 289 2.61 -15.84 -19.84
C ILE A 289 2.17 -14.52 -20.48
N PHE A 290 3.06 -13.52 -20.51
CA PHE A 290 2.80 -12.22 -21.14
C PHE A 290 2.88 -12.23 -22.66
N ILE A 291 3.34 -13.33 -23.25
CA ILE A 291 3.46 -13.48 -24.71
C ILE A 291 2.21 -14.18 -25.22
N GLN A 292 1.43 -13.50 -26.06
CA GLN A 292 0.31 -14.14 -26.74
C GLN A 292 0.82 -15.29 -27.62
N PRO A 293 0.19 -16.48 -27.57
CA PRO A 293 0.63 -17.61 -28.38
C PRO A 293 0.49 -17.27 -29.87
N GLY A 294 1.57 -17.42 -30.62
CA GLY A 294 1.60 -17.22 -32.07
C GLY A 294 1.08 -18.43 -32.84
N PHE A 295 1.31 -18.43 -34.16
CA PHE A 295 0.98 -19.55 -35.03
C PHE A 295 1.61 -20.85 -34.53
N LYS A 296 0.81 -21.92 -34.39
CA LYS A 296 1.17 -23.23 -33.77
C LYS A 296 1.34 -23.22 -32.24
N GLY A 297 0.83 -22.21 -31.52
CA GLY A 297 0.80 -22.20 -30.05
C GLY A 297 2.15 -21.87 -29.38
N ARG A 298 3.15 -21.45 -30.15
CA ARG A 298 4.47 -21.08 -29.61
C ARG A 298 4.43 -19.67 -29.03
N ARG A 299 5.05 -19.48 -27.86
CA ARG A 299 5.22 -18.17 -27.22
C ARG A 299 6.64 -17.68 -27.46
N ILE A 300 6.82 -16.75 -28.40
CA ILE A 300 8.11 -16.15 -28.73
C ILE A 300 7.99 -14.63 -28.57
N MET A 301 8.81 -14.03 -27.70
CA MET A 301 8.85 -12.58 -27.53
C MET A 301 9.59 -11.95 -28.70
N ILE A 302 8.96 -11.00 -29.35
CA ILE A 302 9.57 -10.15 -30.38
C ILE A 302 9.55 -8.73 -29.80
N PRO A 303 10.63 -8.29 -29.12
CA PRO A 303 10.65 -6.95 -28.53
C PRO A 303 10.76 -5.91 -29.64
N ASP A 304 9.95 -4.86 -29.56
CA ASP A 304 10.09 -3.70 -30.44
C ASP A 304 11.34 -2.90 -30.09
N THR A 305 12.08 -2.46 -31.12
CA THR A 305 13.20 -1.55 -30.93
C THR A 305 12.70 -0.22 -30.36
N PRO A 306 13.29 0.31 -29.27
CA PRO A 306 12.86 1.58 -28.67
C PRO A 306 12.86 2.73 -29.68
N ALA A 307 11.90 3.66 -29.56
CA ALA A 307 11.75 4.77 -30.50
C ALA A 307 13.02 5.64 -30.62
N PHE A 308 13.79 5.79 -29.55
CA PHE A 308 15.04 6.56 -29.58
C PHE A 308 16.14 5.89 -30.41
N GLU A 309 16.20 4.56 -30.48
CA GLU A 309 17.13 3.84 -31.36
C GLU A 309 16.75 4.02 -32.83
N LYS A 310 15.44 4.06 -33.14
CA LYS A 310 14.96 4.41 -34.49
C LYS A 310 15.37 5.84 -34.86
N ASN A 311 15.35 6.77 -33.91
CA ASN A 311 15.76 8.16 -34.12
C ASN A 311 17.28 8.33 -34.31
N LYS A 312 18.12 7.45 -33.74
CA LYS A 312 19.58 7.50 -33.97
C LYS A 312 19.95 7.30 -35.44
N MET A 313 19.14 6.60 -36.23
CA MET A 313 19.36 6.45 -37.68
C MET A 313 19.31 7.79 -38.44
N PHE A 314 18.62 8.80 -37.89
CA PHE A 314 18.51 10.13 -38.49
C PHE A 314 19.50 11.15 -37.90
N ASN A 315 20.29 10.77 -36.88
CA ASN A 315 21.24 11.67 -36.22
C ASN A 315 22.60 11.75 -36.92
N PHE A 316 22.88 10.90 -37.91
CA PHE A 316 24.09 10.97 -38.72
C PHE A 316 23.85 11.86 -39.96
N TYR A 317 24.06 13.17 -39.83
CA TYR A 317 23.88 14.17 -40.90
C TYR A 317 25.13 14.36 -41.80
N ASN A 318 25.78 13.28 -42.24
CA ASN A 318 26.92 13.36 -43.18
C ASN A 318 26.75 12.44 -44.41
N ASN A 319 25.54 12.32 -44.96
CA ASN A 319 25.37 11.71 -46.28
C ASN A 319 25.62 12.77 -47.37
N GLN A 320 26.88 12.92 -47.76
CA GLN A 320 27.26 13.56 -49.03
C GLN A 320 27.09 12.57 -50.19
N GLU A 321 25.85 12.15 -50.50
CA GLU A 321 25.53 11.58 -51.81
C GLU A 321 24.09 11.98 -52.18
N GLN A 322 23.98 13.11 -52.87
CA GLN A 322 22.88 13.46 -53.79
C GLN A 322 23.47 13.99 -55.09
#